data_AF-Q8XY15-F1
#
_entry.id   AF-Q8XY15-F1
#
_cell.length_a   1.000
_cell.length_b   1.000
_cell.length_c   1.000
_cell.angle_alpha   90.00
_cell.angle_beta   90.00
_cell.angle_gamma   90.00
#
_symmetry.space_group_name_H-M   'P 1'
#
loop_
_entity.id
_entity.type
_entity.pdbx_description
1 polymer ?
#
loop_
_entity_poly.entity_id
_entity_poly.type
_entity_poly.pdbx_seq_one_letter_code
_entity_poly.pdbx_strand_id
1 'polypeptide(L)'
;MPLVDCQKAAIHSEPWRTRVQRIGVPSTCKKAHKNDKKKGADMSVTFDLVLPQGCPLAGASETARDAYRVVKTAPPTGEDLLTYQELGLLPKANPCKRASVSLFSSYEGAKHRLELSPHLGEHIAIASLTPSHGQLSDTHPASGHIDWWPYAGMRRPSDFQVVES
;
A
#
# COMPACT_ATOMS: atom_id res chain seq x y z
N MET A 1 -14.63 1.98 -39.07
CA MET A 1 -15.76 2.81 -39.53
C MET A 1 -16.79 1.89 -40.16
N PRO A 2 -18.12 2.07 -39.99
CA PRO A 2 -18.81 3.33 -39.70
C PRO A 2 -19.44 3.43 -38.29
N LEU A 3 -19.73 4.68 -37.95
CA LEU A 3 -20.58 5.16 -36.87
C LEU A 3 -22.06 4.89 -37.15
N VAL A 4 -22.86 4.68 -36.11
CA VAL A 4 -24.22 5.24 -36.08
C VAL A 4 -24.50 5.73 -34.66
N ASP A 5 -24.51 7.04 -34.51
CA ASP A 5 -25.14 7.78 -33.43
C ASP A 5 -26.66 7.53 -33.43
N CYS A 6 -27.28 7.51 -32.26
CA CYS A 6 -28.66 7.98 -32.14
C CYS A 6 -28.82 8.74 -30.83
N GLN A 7 -29.28 9.97 -30.99
CA GLN A 7 -29.29 11.07 -30.04
C GLN A 7 -30.29 10.93 -28.89
N LYS A 8 -29.98 11.73 -27.87
CA LYS A 8 -30.82 12.30 -26.81
C LYS A 8 -32.32 12.45 -27.14
N ALA A 9 -33.14 12.18 -26.12
CA ALA A 9 -34.24 13.08 -25.75
C ALA A 9 -34.40 13.06 -24.23
N ALA A 10 -34.46 14.25 -23.64
CA ALA A 10 -34.76 14.49 -22.24
C ALA A 10 -36.21 14.99 -22.11
N ILE A 11 -36.61 15.18 -20.84
CA ILE A 11 -37.69 16.01 -20.32
C ILE A 11 -39.12 15.45 -20.39
N HIS A 12 -39.75 15.09 -19.25
CA HIS A 12 -40.62 15.97 -18.45
C HIS A 12 -41.39 15.21 -17.33
N SER A 13 -41.30 15.77 -16.11
CA SER A 13 -42.31 15.94 -15.04
C SER A 13 -43.49 14.97 -14.83
N GLU A 14 -43.66 14.57 -13.55
CA GLU A 14 -44.77 13.88 -12.84
C GLU A 14 -46.15 14.63 -12.92
N PRO A 15 -47.29 14.26 -12.25
CA PRO A 15 -47.64 13.13 -11.35
C PRO A 15 -49.03 12.45 -11.60
N TRP A 16 -49.45 11.57 -10.67
CA TRP A 16 -50.79 11.02 -10.30
C TRP A 16 -51.53 9.90 -11.09
N ARG A 17 -51.67 8.75 -10.38
CA ARG A 17 -52.80 7.79 -10.25
C ARG A 17 -53.28 6.88 -11.41
N THR A 18 -53.14 5.58 -11.11
CA THR A 18 -54.04 4.42 -11.40
C THR A 18 -54.15 3.90 -12.83
N ARG A 19 -53.64 2.67 -13.07
CA ARG A 19 -54.43 1.43 -13.26
C ARG A 19 -53.57 0.37 -13.96
N VAL A 20 -53.86 -0.87 -13.55
CA VAL A 20 -53.29 -2.16 -13.93
C VAL A 20 -53.27 -2.40 -15.44
N GLN A 21 -52.12 -2.83 -15.98
CA GLN A 21 -52.11 -3.79 -17.09
C GLN A 21 -50.79 -4.57 -17.12
N ARG A 22 -50.91 -5.88 -16.90
CA ARG A 22 -49.87 -6.88 -17.16
C ARG A 22 -49.66 -6.96 -18.66
N ILE A 23 -48.44 -6.77 -19.12
CA ILE A 23 -48.01 -7.18 -20.46
C ILE A 23 -46.72 -7.98 -20.27
N GLY A 24 -46.71 -9.19 -20.83
CA GLY A 24 -45.72 -10.22 -20.57
C GLY A 24 -44.30 -9.80 -20.92
N VAL A 25 -43.38 -10.11 -20.02
CA VAL A 25 -41.93 -10.05 -20.28
C VAL A 25 -41.51 -11.37 -20.90
N PRO A 26 -41.00 -11.39 -22.14
CA PRO A 26 -40.43 -12.60 -22.72
C PRO A 26 -39.13 -12.99 -22.01
N SER A 27 -39.04 -14.30 -21.79
CA SER A 27 -38.01 -15.05 -21.12
C SER A 27 -36.62 -14.91 -21.76
N THR A 28 -35.63 -14.80 -20.87
CA THR A 28 -34.26 -15.34 -20.99
C THR A 28 -33.39 -14.91 -22.17
N CYS A 29 -32.53 -13.92 -21.93
CA CYS A 29 -31.16 -13.91 -22.48
C CYS A 29 -30.17 -14.28 -21.36
N LYS A 30 -29.94 -15.58 -21.17
CA LYS A 30 -28.78 -16.07 -20.40
C LYS A 30 -27.53 -15.86 -21.25
N LYS A 31 -26.79 -14.78 -21.02
CA LYS A 31 -25.39 -14.70 -21.46
C LYS A 31 -24.54 -15.39 -20.39
N ALA A 32 -24.04 -16.57 -20.73
CA ALA A 32 -22.99 -17.24 -19.98
C ALA A 32 -21.74 -16.36 -20.03
N HIS A 33 -21.44 -15.65 -18.96
CA HIS A 33 -20.10 -15.15 -18.71
C HIS A 33 -19.22 -16.39 -18.42
N LYS A 34 -18.49 -16.85 -19.44
CA LYS A 34 -17.31 -17.69 -19.21
C LYS A 34 -16.32 -16.83 -18.42
N ASN A 35 -16.20 -17.14 -17.14
CA ASN A 35 -15.09 -16.68 -16.31
C ASN A 35 -13.83 -17.36 -16.84
N ASP A 36 -13.06 -16.65 -17.67
CA ASP A 36 -11.66 -16.95 -17.90
C ASP A 36 -10.91 -16.75 -16.59
N LYS A 37 -10.84 -17.84 -15.82
CA LYS A 37 -10.01 -17.96 -14.64
C LYS A 37 -8.56 -18.02 -15.12
N LYS A 38 -7.99 -16.86 -15.47
CA LYS A 38 -6.55 -16.70 -15.65
C LYS A 38 -5.88 -17.09 -14.33
N LYS A 39 -5.37 -18.32 -14.26
CA LYS A 39 -4.39 -18.73 -13.26
C LYS A 39 -3.16 -17.85 -13.48
N GLY A 40 -3.01 -16.82 -12.65
CA GLY A 40 -1.79 -16.02 -12.59
C GLY A 40 -0.63 -16.95 -12.27
N ALA A 41 0.45 -16.79 -13.02
CA ALA A 41 1.72 -17.44 -12.73
C ALA A 41 2.12 -17.11 -11.29
N ASP A 42 2.54 -18.14 -10.56
CA ASP A 42 3.22 -18.03 -9.27
C ASP A 42 4.57 -17.32 -9.52
N MET A 43 4.54 -15.99 -9.52
CA MET A 43 5.76 -15.19 -9.46
C MET A 43 6.31 -15.35 -8.05
N SER A 44 7.40 -16.09 -7.92
CA SER A 44 8.11 -16.25 -6.65
C SER A 44 8.53 -14.88 -6.12
N VAL A 45 7.77 -14.37 -5.15
CA VAL A 45 8.05 -13.10 -4.49
C VAL A 45 9.39 -13.22 -3.76
N THR A 46 10.36 -12.38 -4.11
CA THR A 46 11.68 -12.34 -3.47
C THR A 46 11.79 -11.05 -2.67
N PHE A 47 12.15 -11.16 -1.39
CA PHE A 47 12.38 -10.03 -0.51
C PHE A 47 13.83 -9.55 -0.57
N ASP A 48 14.03 -8.30 -0.19
CA ASP A 48 15.33 -7.63 -0.15
C ASP A 48 16.30 -8.27 0.85
N LEU A 49 15.75 -8.92 1.87
CA LEU A 49 16.46 -9.71 2.87
C LEU A 49 15.88 -11.13 2.92
N VAL A 50 16.72 -12.08 3.32
CA VAL A 50 16.23 -13.42 3.70
C VAL A 50 15.41 -13.27 4.98
N LEU A 51 14.10 -13.44 4.85
CA LEU A 51 13.18 -13.29 5.97
C LEU A 51 13.18 -14.55 6.86
N PRO A 52 13.04 -14.39 8.18
CA PRO A 52 12.81 -15.51 9.10
C PRO A 52 11.54 -16.30 8.76
N GLN A 53 11.41 -17.52 9.28
CA GLN A 53 10.18 -18.30 9.13
C GLN A 53 8.97 -17.55 9.71
N GLY A 54 7.85 -17.53 8.98
CA GLY A 54 6.64 -16.83 9.40
C GLY A 54 6.66 -15.32 9.12
N CYS A 55 7.58 -14.88 8.26
CA CYS A 55 7.67 -13.51 7.78
C CYS A 55 7.31 -13.38 6.30
N PRO A 56 6.74 -12.25 5.88
CA PRO A 56 6.32 -11.10 6.71
C PRO A 56 5.17 -11.47 7.67
N LEU A 57 4.87 -10.60 8.65
CA LEU A 57 3.89 -10.90 9.70
C LEU A 57 2.52 -11.24 9.09
N ALA A 58 1.78 -12.14 9.74
CA ALA A 58 0.41 -12.47 9.34
C ALA A 58 -0.46 -11.20 9.32
N GLY A 59 -1.08 -10.90 8.18
CA GLY A 59 -1.84 -9.67 7.96
C GLY A 59 -1.05 -8.54 7.31
N ALA A 60 0.25 -8.74 7.03
CA ALA A 60 0.95 -7.85 6.12
C ALA A 60 0.32 -7.93 4.72
N SER A 61 0.18 -6.79 4.06
CA SER A 61 -0.46 -6.69 2.74
C SER A 61 0.30 -5.74 1.83
N GLU A 62 0.17 -6.00 0.53
CA GLU A 62 0.60 -5.07 -0.51
C GLU A 62 -0.46 -3.96 -0.62
N THR A 63 -0.09 -2.71 -0.39
CA THR A 63 -1.04 -1.59 -0.42
C THR A 63 -0.35 -0.32 -0.88
N ALA A 64 -1.05 0.48 -1.68
CA ALA A 64 -0.56 1.79 -2.08
C ALA A 64 -0.83 2.81 -0.97
N ARG A 65 0.21 3.47 -0.46
CA ARG A 65 0.10 4.57 0.49
C ARG A 65 1.41 5.34 0.59
N ASP A 66 1.31 6.59 1.00
CA ASP A 66 2.48 7.34 1.43
C ASP A 66 2.95 6.84 2.79
N ALA A 67 4.27 6.83 2.98
CA ALA A 67 4.91 6.45 4.22
C ALA A 67 6.09 7.37 4.51
N TYR A 68 6.30 7.65 5.80
CA TYR A 68 7.28 8.60 6.28
C TYR A 68 8.40 7.87 7.04
N ARG A 69 9.61 8.41 7.00
CA ARG A 69 10.76 7.87 7.73
C ARG A 69 11.64 9.00 8.24
N VAL A 70 12.16 8.83 9.45
CA VAL A 70 13.23 9.68 9.98
C VAL A 70 14.55 9.25 9.35
N VAL A 71 15.29 10.21 8.78
CA VAL A 71 16.55 9.98 8.07
C VAL A 71 17.63 10.93 8.59
N LYS A 72 18.89 10.51 8.49
CA LYS A 72 20.07 11.26 8.92
C LYS A 72 20.61 12.18 7.84
N THR A 73 20.40 11.86 6.56
CA THR A 73 20.96 12.64 5.44
C THR A 73 19.89 13.16 4.49
N ALA A 74 20.17 14.27 3.83
CA ALA A 74 19.38 14.86 2.75
C ALA A 74 20.28 15.08 1.51
N PRO A 75 20.18 14.25 0.45
CA PRO A 75 19.21 13.17 0.24
C PRO A 75 19.46 11.92 1.12
N PRO A 76 18.44 11.07 1.34
CA PRO A 76 18.61 9.82 2.08
C PRO A 76 19.58 8.86 1.37
N THR A 77 20.28 8.06 2.16
CA THR A 77 21.22 7.03 1.70
C THR A 77 20.75 5.62 2.05
N GLY A 78 21.49 4.60 1.60
CA GLY A 78 21.22 3.21 1.98
C GLY A 78 21.32 2.98 3.49
N GLU A 79 22.19 3.71 4.18
CA GLU A 79 22.35 3.63 5.64
C GLU A 79 21.08 4.07 6.38
N ASP A 80 20.35 5.04 5.80
CA ASP A 80 19.08 5.50 6.35
C ASP A 80 17.99 4.45 6.22
N LEU A 81 18.10 3.46 5.33
CA LEU A 81 17.08 2.43 5.09
C LEU A 81 17.42 1.07 5.70
N LEU A 82 18.47 1.00 6.52
CA LEU A 82 18.83 -0.23 7.21
C LEU A 82 17.75 -0.65 8.22
N THR A 83 17.54 -1.96 8.28
CA THR A 83 16.67 -2.63 9.25
C THR A 83 17.39 -2.82 10.59
N TYR A 84 16.65 -3.09 11.67
CA TYR A 84 17.29 -3.42 12.95
C TYR A 84 18.09 -4.73 12.90
N GLN A 85 17.76 -5.64 11.98
CA GLN A 85 18.53 -6.83 11.73
C GLN A 85 19.92 -6.50 11.18
N GLU A 86 20.00 -5.65 10.16
CA GLU A 86 21.28 -5.22 9.55
C GLU A 86 22.12 -4.37 10.51
N LEU A 87 21.48 -3.52 11.32
CA LEU A 87 22.16 -2.71 12.33
C LEU A 87 22.61 -3.51 13.57
N GLY A 88 22.23 -4.79 13.69
CA GLY A 88 22.52 -5.59 14.88
C GLY A 88 21.78 -5.12 16.15
N LEU A 89 20.72 -4.32 16.00
CA LEU A 89 19.97 -3.73 17.10
C LEU A 89 18.86 -4.64 17.60
N LEU A 90 18.51 -4.50 18.88
CA LEU A 90 17.42 -5.20 19.56
C LEU A 90 17.43 -6.73 19.38
N PRO A 91 18.51 -7.46 19.72
CA PRO A 91 18.66 -8.88 19.42
C PRO A 91 17.58 -9.79 20.02
N LYS A 92 16.90 -9.34 21.09
CA LYS A 92 15.83 -10.07 21.77
C LYS A 92 14.42 -9.74 21.23
N ALA A 93 14.28 -8.76 20.33
CA ALA A 93 12.99 -8.41 19.74
C ALA A 93 12.56 -9.42 18.68
N ASN A 94 11.29 -9.36 18.27
CA ASN A 94 10.73 -10.24 17.25
C ASN A 94 11.59 -10.18 15.96
N PRO A 95 12.13 -11.31 15.47
CA PRO A 95 13.06 -11.32 14.35
C PRO A 95 12.41 -10.81 13.05
N CYS A 96 11.10 -11.02 12.88
CA CYS A 96 10.35 -10.54 11.73
C CYS A 96 10.31 -9.01 11.65
N LYS A 97 10.01 -8.37 12.78
CA LYS A 97 10.00 -6.91 12.92
C LYS A 97 11.40 -6.31 12.86
N ARG A 98 12.44 -7.11 13.15
CA ARG A 98 13.82 -6.65 12.96
C ARG A 98 14.22 -6.66 11.49
N ALA A 99 13.62 -7.54 10.69
CA ALA A 99 13.84 -7.64 9.25
C ALA A 99 13.00 -6.64 8.42
N SER A 100 12.15 -5.81 9.06
CA SER A 100 11.41 -4.74 8.40
C SER A 100 12.14 -3.40 8.47
N VAL A 101 11.87 -2.55 7.48
CA VAL A 101 12.17 -1.13 7.51
C VAL A 101 11.06 -0.44 8.30
N SER A 102 11.43 0.28 9.36
CA SER A 102 10.49 1.07 10.16
C SER A 102 10.04 2.34 9.43
N LEU A 103 8.74 2.48 9.21
CA LEU A 103 8.11 3.64 8.61
C LEU A 103 6.98 4.18 9.51
N PHE A 104 6.38 5.30 9.10
CA PHE A 104 5.25 5.93 9.76
C PHE A 104 4.14 6.23 8.74
N SER A 105 2.88 6.08 9.16
CA SER A 105 1.70 6.31 8.32
C SER A 105 1.39 7.78 8.11
N SER A 106 1.96 8.66 8.95
CA SER A 106 1.77 10.11 8.84
C SER A 106 3.05 10.85 9.19
N TYR A 107 3.14 12.08 8.69
CA TYR A 107 4.22 12.99 9.00
C TYR A 107 4.28 13.28 10.51
N GLU A 108 3.14 13.48 11.17
CA GLU A 108 3.06 13.76 12.61
C GLU A 108 3.62 12.60 13.44
N GLY A 109 3.37 11.35 13.03
CA GLY A 109 3.95 10.17 13.68
C GLY A 109 5.47 10.13 13.55
N ALA A 110 6.00 10.44 12.36
CA ALA A 110 7.44 10.54 12.14
C ALA A 110 8.08 11.69 12.92
N LYS A 111 7.43 12.86 12.95
CA LYS A 111 7.88 14.04 13.70
C LYS A 111 7.90 13.77 15.19
N HIS A 112 6.84 13.19 15.74
CA HIS A 112 6.80 12.80 17.13
C HIS A 112 7.91 11.80 17.48
N ARG A 113 8.21 10.84 16.58
CA ARG A 113 9.33 9.93 16.76
C ARG A 113 10.68 10.66 16.77
N LEU A 114 10.88 11.60 15.84
CA LEU A 114 12.08 12.41 15.74
C LEU A 114 12.31 13.20 17.05
N GLU A 115 11.28 13.86 17.57
CA GLU A 115 11.32 14.60 18.84
C GLU A 115 11.68 13.71 20.03
N LEU A 116 11.13 12.48 20.10
CA LEU A 116 11.43 11.52 21.16
C LEU A 116 12.79 10.85 21.03
N SER A 117 13.38 10.82 19.83
CA SER A 117 14.59 10.05 19.54
C SER A 117 15.46 10.78 18.51
N PRO A 118 16.01 11.96 18.86
CA PRO A 118 16.75 12.82 17.92
C PRO A 118 18.06 12.18 17.41
N HIS A 119 18.54 11.13 18.08
CA HIS A 119 19.72 10.37 17.62
C HIS A 119 19.44 9.52 16.36
N LEU A 120 18.17 9.36 15.95
CA LEU A 120 17.80 8.60 14.76
C LEU A 120 18.07 9.36 13.46
N GLY A 121 18.10 10.69 13.52
CA GLY A 121 18.28 11.57 12.38
C GLY A 121 17.78 12.98 12.70
N GLU A 122 17.80 13.84 11.70
CA GLU A 122 17.39 15.25 11.81
C GLU A 122 16.37 15.64 10.74
N HIS A 123 16.06 14.73 9.81
CA HIS A 123 15.16 14.99 8.70
C HIS A 123 14.02 13.98 8.65
N ILE A 124 12.92 14.36 8.01
CA ILE A 124 11.80 13.46 7.69
C ILE A 124 11.71 13.35 6.18
N ALA A 125 11.69 12.12 5.68
CA ALA A 125 11.48 11.81 4.27
C ALA A 125 10.15 11.07 4.05
N ILE A 126 9.52 11.30 2.90
CA ILE A 126 8.30 10.63 2.43
C ILE A 126 8.63 9.73 1.24
N ALA A 127 7.97 8.58 1.14
CA ALA A 127 7.95 7.72 -0.04
C ALA A 127 6.51 7.32 -0.38
N SER A 128 6.17 7.35 -1.68
CA SER A 128 4.88 6.85 -2.18
C SER A 128 4.99 5.37 -2.51
N LEU A 129 4.59 4.52 -1.56
CA LEU A 129 4.65 3.07 -1.72
C LEU A 129 3.48 2.57 -2.55
N THR A 130 3.74 1.49 -3.28
CA THR A 130 2.78 0.78 -4.14
C THR A 130 2.92 -0.73 -3.87
N PRO A 131 1.97 -1.57 -4.33
CA PRO A 131 2.07 -3.02 -4.20
C PRO A 131 3.40 -3.63 -4.67
N SER A 132 4.06 -3.02 -5.66
CA SER A 132 5.34 -3.52 -6.16
C SER A 132 6.51 -3.29 -5.21
N HIS A 133 6.37 -2.42 -4.21
CA HIS A 133 7.45 -2.09 -3.28
C HIS A 133 7.62 -3.12 -2.17
N GLY A 134 6.61 -3.94 -1.89
CA GLY A 134 6.65 -4.95 -0.84
C GLY A 134 5.40 -4.97 0.03
N GLN A 135 5.53 -5.62 1.18
CA GLN A 135 4.42 -5.82 2.11
C GLN A 135 4.53 -4.93 3.33
N LEU A 136 3.39 -4.45 3.82
CA LEU A 136 3.27 -3.50 4.92
C LEU A 136 2.40 -4.08 6.03
N SER A 137 2.74 -3.81 7.28
CA SER A 137 1.89 -4.13 8.43
C SER A 137 1.83 -2.94 9.39
N ASP A 138 0.62 -2.64 9.88
CA ASP A 138 0.40 -1.58 10.86
C ASP A 138 0.66 -2.14 12.27
N THR A 139 1.84 -1.86 12.79
CA THR A 139 2.35 -2.51 13.99
C THR A 139 1.77 -1.89 15.26
N HIS A 140 1.57 -0.57 15.24
CA HIS A 140 1.03 0.20 16.36
C HIS A 140 0.17 1.37 15.85
N PRO A 141 -1.14 1.15 15.61
CA PRO A 141 -2.04 2.14 15.02
C PRO A 141 -2.04 3.49 15.74
N ALA A 142 -1.89 3.50 17.07
CA ALA A 142 -1.85 4.71 17.87
C ALA A 142 -0.59 5.58 17.64
N SER A 143 0.53 4.97 17.24
CA SER A 143 1.78 5.68 16.93
C SER A 143 1.98 5.95 15.44
N GLY A 144 1.13 5.35 14.60
CA GLY A 144 1.33 5.32 13.14
C GLY A 144 2.54 4.51 12.67
N HIS A 145 3.22 3.75 13.54
CA HIS A 145 4.38 2.94 13.13
C HIS A 145 3.95 1.78 12.22
N ILE A 146 4.70 1.63 11.14
CA ILE A 146 4.51 0.64 10.07
C ILE A 146 5.79 -0.19 9.95
N ASP A 147 5.63 -1.50 9.84
CA ASP A 147 6.66 -2.42 9.38
C ASP A 147 6.55 -2.62 7.86
N TRP A 148 7.62 -2.33 7.12
CA TRP A 148 7.72 -2.57 5.67
C TRP A 148 8.77 -3.64 5.35
N TRP A 149 8.36 -4.69 4.64
CA TRP A 149 9.27 -5.71 4.08
C TRP A 149 9.40 -5.49 2.57
N PRO A 150 10.46 -4.83 2.11
CA PRO A 150 10.64 -4.53 0.71
C PRO A 150 10.89 -5.79 -0.13
N TYR A 151 10.38 -5.79 -1.35
CA TYR A 151 10.80 -6.75 -2.36
C TYR A 151 12.21 -6.45 -2.86
N ALA A 152 12.85 -7.47 -3.41
CA ALA A 152 14.23 -7.39 -3.89
C ALA A 152 14.41 -6.23 -4.89
N GLY A 153 15.34 -5.33 -4.59
CA GLY A 153 15.64 -4.13 -5.37
C GLY A 153 14.70 -2.94 -5.16
N MET A 154 13.70 -3.05 -4.28
CA MET A 154 12.69 -1.99 -4.07
C MET A 154 13.02 -1.05 -2.90
N ARG A 155 14.02 -1.37 -2.09
CA ARG A 155 14.50 -0.50 -1.01
C ARG A 155 15.50 0.52 -1.55
N ARG A 156 15.03 1.49 -2.34
CA ARG A 156 15.89 2.48 -2.99
C ARG A 156 15.81 3.83 -2.25
N PRO A 157 16.94 4.40 -1.80
CA PRO A 157 16.94 5.73 -1.19
C PRO A 157 16.38 6.83 -2.10
N SER A 158 16.51 6.67 -3.42
CA SER A 158 15.96 7.60 -4.41
C SER A 158 14.43 7.66 -4.44
N ASP A 159 13.73 6.70 -3.85
CA ASP A 159 12.27 6.71 -3.75
C ASP A 159 11.79 7.60 -2.58
N PHE A 160 12.72 8.09 -1.75
CA PHE A 160 12.43 8.94 -0.60
C PHE A 160 12.81 10.40 -0.88
N GLN A 161 11.86 11.31 -0.62
CA GLN A 161 12.05 12.75 -0.71
C GLN A 161 12.00 13.38 0.69
N VAL A 162 12.99 14.20 1.05
CA VAL A 162 12.99 14.94 2.32
C VAL A 162 11.92 16.04 2.29
N VAL A 163 11.09 16.09 3.33
CA VAL A 163 9.98 17.05 3.51
C VAL A 163 10.14 17.94 4.74
N GLU A 164 11.03 17.58 5.68
CA GLU A 164 11.44 18.42 6.81
C GLU A 164 12.94 18.27 7.06
N SER A 165 13.60 19.38 7.40
CA SER A 165 15.04 19.44 7.69
C SER A 165 15.35 20.28 8.91
#